data_AF-A0A8T2VP76-F1
#
_entry.id   AF-A0A8T2VP76-F1
#
_cell.length_a   1.000
_cell.length_b   1.000
_cell.length_c   1.000
_cell.angle_alpha   90.00
_cell.angle_beta   90.00
_cell.angle_gamma   90.00
#
_symmetry.space_group_name_H-M   'P 1'
#
loop_
_entity.id
_entity.type
_entity.pdbx_description
1 polymer ?
#
loop_
_entity_poly.entity_id
_entity_poly.type
_entity_poly.pdbx_seq_one_letter_code
_entity_poly.pdbx_strand_id
1 'polypeptide(L)'
;MGKMGHPALVFEPASSPEAGLAEAPAMALAVETAAISPESWPTGNKFSIIIPSYNRTEILEGLLTHFNKSSCPSLKEIYVNWSNASAAIPTFLVDGRFSRYPVKIILPRVFSLEQRYVPPEDLNTEAVFQLDDDLRLSCEDLEFGFKVFKQFPQQIAGFVARGHYLDAESNTWRYTAKFDGYSLILTGAAFLHRRWLENFFNPGIMPPGVLEFVKEHQNCEDIAMNFLVSHTTKRPSNFVDGKVNVVRVPGISDGADHYNLRDVCLNKFAELYGYMPLENARSYIKVLYARNSPLHTDQGLEIVEKKI
;
A
#
# COMPACT_ATOMS: atom_id res chain seq x y z
N MET A 1 -22.30 42.00 -1.64
CA MET A 1 -22.11 41.92 -0.17
C MET A 1 -22.74 40.62 0.28
N GLY A 2 -22.08 39.62 0.87
CA GLY A 2 -20.67 39.40 1.22
C GLY A 2 -20.37 37.89 1.15
N LYS A 3 -19.12 37.55 0.83
CA LYS A 3 -18.62 36.16 0.85
C LYS A 3 -18.34 35.78 2.31
N MET A 4 -18.93 34.68 2.80
CA MET A 4 -18.54 34.07 4.07
C MET A 4 -17.24 33.28 3.84
N GLY A 5 -16.12 33.86 4.27
CA GLY A 5 -14.83 33.17 4.34
C GLY A 5 -14.85 32.13 5.46
N HIS A 6 -14.36 30.93 5.17
CA HIS A 6 -14.05 29.94 6.20
C HIS A 6 -12.77 30.36 6.94
N PRO A 7 -12.69 30.17 8.27
CA PRO A 7 -11.51 30.57 9.02
C PRO A 7 -10.31 29.68 8.69
N ALA A 8 -9.15 30.29 8.50
CA ALA A 8 -7.88 29.59 8.45
C ALA A 8 -7.61 28.91 9.80
N LEU A 9 -7.25 27.62 9.77
CA LEU A 9 -6.81 26.89 10.95
C LEU A 9 -5.46 27.46 11.42
N VAL A 10 -5.47 28.16 12.55
CA VAL A 10 -4.26 28.58 13.27
C VAL A 10 -3.99 27.49 14.31
N PHE A 11 -2.87 26.77 14.15
CA PHE A 11 -2.41 25.80 15.13
C PHE A 11 -1.50 26.51 16.14
N GLU A 12 -1.87 26.44 17.42
CA GLU A 12 -0.96 26.79 18.52
C GLU A 12 0.09 25.68 18.72
N PRO A 13 1.33 26.01 19.11
CA PRO A 13 2.33 25.00 19.42
C PRO A 13 1.93 24.23 20.67
N ALA A 14 1.70 22.93 20.53
CA ALA A 14 1.42 22.04 21.65
C ALA A 14 2.67 21.93 22.55
N SER A 15 2.47 22.11 23.85
CA SER A 15 3.47 21.83 24.88
C SER A 15 3.86 20.34 24.87
N SER A 16 5.15 20.06 24.86
CA SER A 16 5.74 18.72 24.88
C SER A 16 5.29 17.91 26.10
N PRO A 17 4.81 16.67 25.95
CA PRO A 17 4.77 15.72 27.05
C PRO A 17 6.15 15.02 27.16
N GLU A 18 6.75 15.08 28.35
CA GLU A 18 7.84 14.21 28.74
C GLU A 18 7.32 12.75 28.85
N ALA A 19 7.63 11.93 27.85
CA ALA A 19 7.50 10.47 27.87
C ALA A 19 8.60 9.91 26.94
N GLY A 20 9.40 8.89 27.24
CA GLY A 20 9.62 8.08 28.42
C GLY A 20 10.85 7.21 28.11
N LEU A 21 11.88 7.24 28.96
CA LEU A 21 13.14 6.49 28.76
C LEU A 21 12.97 4.95 28.88
N ALA A 22 11.79 4.48 29.27
CA ALA A 22 11.48 3.06 29.45
C ALA A 22 10.81 2.38 28.23
N GLU A 23 10.34 3.12 27.23
CA GLU A 23 9.66 2.55 26.05
C GLU A 23 10.62 2.10 24.93
N ALA A 24 11.79 2.72 24.83
CA ALA A 24 12.77 2.47 23.77
C ALA A 24 13.25 1.01 23.64
N PRO A 25 13.52 0.25 24.72
CA PRO A 25 14.00 -1.13 24.61
C PRO A 25 12.92 -2.12 24.10
N ALA A 26 11.66 -1.90 24.49
CA ALA A 26 10.54 -2.74 24.05
C ALA A 26 10.19 -2.52 22.57
N MET A 27 10.27 -1.27 22.10
CA MET A 27 10.11 -0.95 20.69
C MET A 27 11.25 -1.52 19.83
N ALA A 28 12.49 -1.44 20.30
CA ALA A 28 13.64 -2.02 19.59
C ALA A 28 13.50 -3.55 19.41
N LEU A 29 13.06 -4.25 20.46
CA LEU A 29 12.80 -5.69 20.39
C LEU A 29 11.61 -6.02 19.46
N ALA A 30 10.54 -5.24 19.49
CA ALA A 30 9.41 -5.41 18.58
C ALA A 30 9.84 -5.25 17.12
N VAL A 31 10.65 -4.25 16.80
CA VAL A 31 11.22 -4.03 15.47
C VAL A 31 12.10 -5.21 15.03
N GLU A 32 12.96 -5.72 15.91
CA GLU A 32 13.82 -6.87 15.61
C GLU A 32 13.01 -8.15 15.34
N THR A 33 11.93 -8.39 16.10
CA THR A 33 11.01 -9.52 15.86
C THR A 33 10.11 -9.34 14.62
N ALA A 34 9.86 -8.10 14.22
CA ALA A 34 9.06 -7.76 13.05
C ALA A 34 9.83 -7.92 11.73
N ALA A 35 11.16 -7.87 11.79
CA ALA A 35 12.01 -8.12 10.65
C ALA A 35 11.77 -9.54 10.11
N ILE A 36 11.40 -9.62 8.83
CA ILE A 36 11.17 -10.90 8.16
C ILE A 36 12.53 -11.53 7.86
N SER A 37 12.99 -12.47 8.68
CA SER A 37 14.28 -13.14 8.46
C SER A 37 14.28 -13.93 7.12
N PRO A 38 15.46 -14.19 6.52
CA PRO A 38 15.58 -14.99 5.29
C PRO A 38 14.90 -16.36 5.36
N GLU A 39 14.90 -17.00 6.53
CA GLU A 39 14.26 -18.29 6.78
C GLU A 39 12.72 -18.20 6.74
N SER A 40 12.17 -16.99 6.85
CA SER A 40 10.74 -16.69 6.71
C SER A 40 10.38 -16.09 5.35
N TRP A 41 11.27 -16.18 4.37
CA TRP A 41 10.97 -15.78 2.99
C TRP A 41 9.79 -16.58 2.44
N PRO A 42 8.95 -15.97 1.60
CA PRO A 42 7.82 -16.64 1.01
C PRO A 42 8.22 -17.92 0.29
N THR A 43 7.80 -19.04 0.82
CA THR A 43 7.99 -20.36 0.19
C THR A 43 6.84 -20.68 -0.76
N GLY A 44 5.71 -19.99 -0.58
CA GLY A 44 4.56 -20.10 -1.46
C GLY A 44 4.84 -19.58 -2.88
N ASN A 45 4.27 -20.27 -3.88
CA ASN A 45 4.26 -19.83 -5.28
C ASN A 45 2.94 -19.17 -5.66
N LYS A 46 2.23 -18.62 -4.66
CA LYS A 46 0.89 -18.05 -4.83
C LYS A 46 0.75 -16.76 -4.03
N PHE A 47 -0.10 -15.87 -4.51
CA PHE A 47 -0.51 -14.65 -3.81
C PHE A 47 -2.04 -14.51 -3.78
N SER A 48 -2.53 -13.71 -2.84
CA SER A 48 -3.94 -13.31 -2.74
C SER A 48 -4.07 -11.82 -2.99
N ILE A 49 -5.21 -11.38 -3.52
CA ILE A 49 -5.50 -9.95 -3.71
C ILE A 49 -6.46 -9.49 -2.61
N ILE A 50 -6.24 -8.30 -2.06
CA ILE A 50 -7.22 -7.61 -1.20
C ILE A 50 -7.64 -6.31 -1.88
N ILE A 51 -8.95 -6.16 -2.08
CA ILE A 51 -9.58 -5.03 -2.77
C ILE A 51 -10.54 -4.32 -1.80
N PRO A 52 -10.17 -3.16 -1.22
CA PRO A 52 -11.15 -2.28 -0.60
C PRO A 52 -12.08 -1.68 -1.67
N SER A 53 -13.39 -1.68 -1.42
CA SER A 53 -14.35 -1.05 -2.30
C SER A 53 -15.42 -0.28 -1.54
N TYR A 54 -15.68 0.94 -2.00
CA TYR A 54 -16.68 1.86 -1.47
C TYR A 54 -17.36 2.62 -2.61
N ASN A 55 -18.70 2.54 -2.67
CA ASN A 55 -19.56 3.23 -3.63
C ASN A 55 -19.15 3.14 -5.12
N ARG A 56 -18.53 2.02 -5.53
CA ARG A 56 -17.97 1.78 -6.87
C ARG A 56 -18.33 0.39 -7.42
N THR A 57 -19.52 -0.07 -7.08
CA THR A 57 -20.02 -1.44 -7.34
C THR A 57 -19.81 -1.92 -8.79
N GLU A 58 -20.12 -1.09 -9.78
CA GLU A 58 -19.95 -1.45 -11.20
C GLU A 58 -18.47 -1.58 -11.62
N ILE A 59 -17.60 -0.74 -11.05
CA ILE A 59 -16.16 -0.77 -11.32
C ILE A 59 -15.57 -2.05 -10.73
N LEU A 60 -15.96 -2.37 -9.50
CA LEU A 60 -15.59 -3.62 -8.82
C LEU A 60 -16.04 -4.85 -9.62
N GLU A 61 -17.28 -4.89 -10.11
CA GLU A 61 -17.76 -6.00 -10.95
C GLU A 61 -16.91 -6.14 -12.22
N GLY A 62 -16.56 -5.00 -12.86
CA GLY A 62 -15.69 -4.97 -14.03
C GLY A 62 -14.26 -5.47 -13.72
N LEU A 63 -13.72 -5.15 -12.55
CA LEU A 63 -12.40 -5.60 -12.09
C LEU A 63 -12.39 -7.11 -11.81
N LEU A 64 -13.40 -7.63 -11.11
CA LEU A 64 -13.54 -9.08 -10.86
C LEU A 64 -13.78 -9.85 -12.16
N THR A 65 -14.53 -9.27 -13.10
CA THR A 65 -14.71 -9.83 -14.45
C THR A 65 -13.38 -9.91 -15.21
N HIS A 66 -12.52 -8.89 -15.10
CA HIS A 66 -11.17 -8.90 -15.67
C HIS A 66 -10.36 -10.07 -15.11
N PHE A 67 -10.33 -10.28 -13.80
CA PHE A 67 -9.61 -11.42 -13.21
C PHE A 67 -10.22 -12.76 -13.62
N ASN A 68 -11.54 -12.88 -13.66
CA ASN A 68 -12.22 -14.13 -14.01
C ASN A 68 -11.97 -14.55 -15.49
N LYS A 69 -11.84 -13.57 -16.38
CA LYS A 69 -11.56 -13.79 -17.81
C LYS A 69 -10.07 -13.97 -18.12
N SER A 70 -9.19 -13.41 -17.29
CA SER A 70 -7.74 -13.49 -17.44
C SER A 70 -7.16 -14.74 -16.77
N SER A 71 -6.00 -15.21 -17.22
CA SER A 71 -5.28 -16.32 -16.56
C SER A 71 -4.03 -15.79 -15.86
N CYS A 72 -4.14 -15.56 -14.55
CA CYS A 72 -3.04 -15.18 -13.65
C CYS A 72 -2.58 -16.45 -12.88
N PRO A 73 -1.50 -17.14 -13.31
CA PRO A 73 -1.13 -18.45 -12.77
C PRO A 73 -0.84 -18.46 -11.26
N SER A 74 -0.29 -17.39 -10.70
CA SER A 74 0.11 -17.31 -9.30
C SER A 74 -0.98 -16.73 -8.39
N LEU A 75 -2.08 -16.20 -8.95
CA LEU A 75 -3.23 -15.76 -8.16
C LEU A 75 -3.97 -16.96 -7.55
N LYS A 76 -4.21 -16.92 -6.24
CA LYS A 76 -4.94 -17.94 -5.51
C LYS A 76 -6.40 -17.57 -5.29
N GLU A 77 -6.66 -16.41 -4.72
CA GLU A 77 -7.98 -15.95 -4.28
C GLU A 77 -8.01 -14.43 -4.15
N ILE A 78 -9.22 -13.88 -4.15
CA ILE A 78 -9.48 -12.45 -4.05
C ILE A 78 -10.37 -12.19 -2.84
N TYR A 79 -9.95 -11.27 -1.99
CA TYR A 79 -10.73 -10.74 -0.89
C TYR A 79 -11.28 -9.37 -1.27
N VAL A 80 -12.58 -9.17 -1.12
CA VAL A 80 -13.25 -7.88 -1.29
C VAL A 80 -13.58 -7.35 0.10
N ASN A 81 -12.88 -6.31 0.51
CA ASN A 81 -13.24 -5.55 1.70
C ASN A 81 -14.39 -4.58 1.33
N TRP A 82 -15.61 -5.04 1.62
CA TRP A 82 -16.84 -4.34 1.27
C TRP A 82 -17.17 -3.28 2.31
N SER A 83 -16.72 -2.04 2.07
CA SER A 83 -16.84 -0.93 3.02
C SER A 83 -18.18 -0.16 2.94
N ASN A 84 -19.17 -0.67 2.18
CA ASN A 84 -20.50 -0.08 2.09
C ASN A 84 -21.46 -0.73 3.11
N ALA A 85 -21.27 -0.44 4.40
CA ALA A 85 -22.04 -1.09 5.48
C ALA A 85 -23.57 -0.91 5.36
N SER A 86 -24.03 0.20 4.79
CA SER A 86 -25.47 0.49 4.61
C SER A 86 -26.06 -0.10 3.32
N ALA A 87 -25.23 -0.64 2.42
CA ALA A 87 -25.67 -1.21 1.15
C ALA A 87 -25.75 -2.73 1.23
N ALA A 88 -26.75 -3.31 0.57
CA ALA A 88 -26.81 -4.75 0.38
C ALA A 88 -25.56 -5.24 -0.39
N ILE A 89 -25.09 -6.43 -0.03
CA ILE A 89 -24.02 -7.10 -0.76
C ILE A 89 -24.49 -7.32 -2.22
N PRO A 90 -23.74 -6.84 -3.23
CA PRO A 90 -24.09 -7.04 -4.63
C PRO A 90 -24.20 -8.52 -4.99
N THR A 91 -25.23 -8.88 -5.77
CA THR A 91 -25.50 -10.26 -6.18
C THR A 91 -24.30 -10.93 -6.85
N PHE A 92 -23.51 -10.20 -7.64
CA PHE A 92 -22.32 -10.74 -8.31
C PHE A 92 -21.22 -11.23 -7.36
N LEU A 93 -21.20 -10.77 -6.09
CA LEU A 93 -20.24 -11.24 -5.09
C LEU A 93 -20.65 -12.58 -4.47
N VAL A 94 -21.91 -12.99 -4.61
CA VAL A 94 -22.47 -14.16 -3.93
C VAL A 94 -23.10 -15.20 -4.86
N ASP A 95 -23.34 -14.86 -6.13
CA ASP A 95 -23.97 -15.77 -7.11
C ASP A 95 -23.01 -16.79 -7.74
N GLY A 96 -21.72 -16.75 -7.38
CA GLY A 96 -20.72 -17.71 -7.84
C GLY A 96 -20.26 -17.53 -9.30
N ARG A 97 -20.59 -16.41 -9.95
CA ARG A 97 -20.19 -16.18 -11.36
C ARG A 97 -18.68 -16.09 -11.59
N PHE A 98 -17.92 -15.75 -10.56
CA PHE A 98 -16.46 -15.70 -10.59
C PHE A 98 -15.88 -17.04 -10.13
N SER A 99 -15.77 -17.98 -11.06
CA SER A 99 -15.38 -19.36 -10.78
C SER A 99 -13.88 -19.63 -10.91
N ARG A 100 -13.13 -18.76 -11.60
CA ARG A 100 -11.69 -18.96 -11.82
C ARG A 100 -10.87 -18.77 -10.54
N TYR A 101 -11.21 -17.78 -9.75
CA TYR A 101 -10.57 -17.46 -8.48
C TYR A 101 -11.66 -17.27 -7.43
N PRO A 102 -11.59 -17.94 -6.26
CA PRO A 102 -12.52 -17.69 -5.17
C PRO A 102 -12.55 -16.21 -4.80
N VAL A 103 -13.75 -15.63 -4.75
CA VAL A 103 -14.00 -14.28 -4.26
C VAL A 103 -14.63 -14.38 -2.88
N LYS A 104 -13.97 -13.80 -1.88
CA LYS A 104 -14.40 -13.81 -0.48
C LYS A 104 -14.69 -12.40 -0.01
N ILE A 105 -15.78 -12.23 0.73
CA ILE A 105 -16.22 -10.91 1.21
C ILE A 105 -15.73 -10.73 2.64
N ILE A 106 -15.11 -9.59 2.90
CA ILE A 106 -14.74 -9.11 4.24
C ILE A 106 -15.64 -7.94 4.55
N LEU A 107 -16.32 -8.00 5.70
CA LEU A 107 -17.14 -6.91 6.21
C LEU A 107 -16.34 -6.17 7.30
N PRO A 108 -15.79 -4.98 7.01
CA PRO A 108 -15.06 -4.21 7.99
C PRO A 108 -16.01 -3.73 9.09
N ARG A 109 -15.52 -3.64 10.33
CA ARG A 109 -16.33 -3.21 11.47
C ARG A 109 -16.58 -1.70 11.48
N VAL A 110 -15.68 -0.94 10.85
CA VAL A 110 -15.69 0.51 10.80
C VAL A 110 -15.37 0.99 9.38
N PHE A 111 -15.91 2.13 8.99
CA PHE A 111 -15.55 2.76 7.73
C PHE A 111 -14.25 3.55 7.91
N SER A 112 -13.13 2.95 7.51
CA SER A 112 -11.83 3.61 7.56
C SER A 112 -10.82 2.95 6.61
N LEU A 113 -9.90 3.73 6.04
CA LEU A 113 -8.98 3.27 4.98
C LEU A 113 -8.04 2.16 5.43
N GLU A 114 -7.54 2.20 6.67
CA GLU A 114 -6.62 1.20 7.18
C GLU A 114 -7.23 -0.19 7.31
N GLN A 115 -8.56 -0.31 7.27
CA GLN A 115 -9.24 -1.60 7.33
C GLN A 115 -8.83 -2.53 6.19
N ARG A 116 -8.28 -1.99 5.08
CA ARG A 116 -7.66 -2.79 4.01
C ARG A 116 -6.48 -3.65 4.48
N TYR A 117 -5.86 -3.30 5.60
CA TYR A 117 -4.73 -4.02 6.16
C TYR A 117 -5.12 -5.02 7.25
N VAL A 118 -6.40 -5.09 7.66
CA VAL A 118 -6.85 -6.15 8.57
C VAL A 118 -6.74 -7.48 7.84
N PRO A 119 -5.87 -8.41 8.27
CA PRO A 119 -5.68 -9.66 7.56
C PRO A 119 -6.96 -10.51 7.64
N PRO A 120 -7.43 -11.07 6.50
CA PRO A 120 -8.52 -12.05 6.52
C PRO A 120 -8.13 -13.26 7.38
N GLU A 121 -9.08 -13.79 8.16
CA GLU A 121 -8.81 -14.90 9.10
C GLU A 121 -8.28 -16.17 8.40
N ASP A 122 -8.71 -16.42 7.17
CA ASP A 122 -8.31 -17.57 6.37
C ASP A 122 -7.21 -17.25 5.32
N LEU A 123 -6.54 -16.09 5.45
CA LEU A 123 -5.45 -15.70 4.56
C LEU A 123 -4.25 -16.64 4.71
N ASN A 124 -4.04 -17.47 3.69
CA ASN A 124 -2.98 -18.48 3.71
C ASN A 124 -1.87 -18.24 2.65
N THR A 125 -1.75 -17.02 2.12
CA THR A 125 -0.62 -16.63 1.27
C THR A 125 0.28 -15.65 2.02
N GLU A 126 1.58 -15.82 1.88
CA GLU A 126 2.57 -14.89 2.44
C GLU A 126 2.63 -13.59 1.63
N ALA A 127 2.46 -13.69 0.32
CA ALA A 127 2.33 -12.54 -0.57
C ALA A 127 0.86 -12.08 -0.65
N VAL A 128 0.65 -10.78 -0.44
CA VAL A 128 -0.65 -10.12 -0.56
C VAL A 128 -0.51 -8.96 -1.52
N PHE A 129 -1.31 -8.93 -2.57
CA PHE A 129 -1.39 -7.80 -3.47
C PHE A 129 -2.56 -6.90 -3.05
N GLN A 130 -2.23 -5.69 -2.58
CA GLN A 130 -3.21 -4.65 -2.29
C GLN A 130 -3.56 -3.94 -3.60
N LEU A 131 -4.86 -3.85 -3.89
CA LEU A 131 -5.36 -3.30 -5.14
C LEU A 131 -6.57 -2.39 -4.91
N ASP A 132 -6.49 -1.12 -5.30
CA ASP A 132 -7.64 -0.23 -5.30
C ASP A 132 -8.63 -0.61 -6.40
N ASP A 133 -9.93 -0.44 -6.15
CA ASP A 133 -11.00 -0.94 -7.02
C ASP A 133 -11.12 -0.23 -8.37
N ASP A 134 -10.45 0.91 -8.56
CA ASP A 134 -10.36 1.67 -9.80
C ASP A 134 -9.06 1.43 -10.58
N LEU A 135 -8.17 0.56 -10.09
CA LEU A 135 -6.92 0.21 -10.75
C LEU A 135 -6.99 -1.16 -11.44
N ARG A 136 -6.39 -1.24 -12.63
CA ARG A 136 -6.34 -2.47 -13.44
C ARG A 136 -4.94 -2.74 -13.96
N LEU A 137 -4.42 -3.92 -13.62
CA LEU A 137 -3.16 -4.45 -14.11
C LEU A 137 -3.40 -5.72 -14.93
N SER A 138 -2.52 -5.97 -15.91
CA SER A 138 -2.52 -7.23 -16.65
C SER A 138 -2.04 -8.38 -15.75
N CYS A 139 -2.37 -9.64 -16.10
CA CYS A 139 -1.82 -10.78 -15.38
C CYS A 139 -0.29 -10.84 -15.54
N GLU A 140 0.23 -10.43 -16.70
CA GLU A 140 1.66 -10.37 -16.98
C GLU A 140 2.38 -9.39 -16.03
N ASP A 141 1.83 -8.19 -15.83
CA ASP A 141 2.36 -7.21 -14.88
C ASP A 141 2.30 -7.75 -13.44
N LEU A 142 1.21 -8.41 -13.05
CA LEU A 142 1.06 -9.00 -11.71
C LEU A 142 2.05 -10.13 -11.46
N GLU A 143 2.25 -11.04 -12.42
CA GLU A 143 3.24 -12.11 -12.31
C GLU A 143 4.66 -11.54 -12.24
N PHE A 144 4.94 -10.47 -12.99
CA PHE A 144 6.22 -9.78 -12.89
C PHE A 144 6.43 -9.14 -11.51
N GLY A 145 5.44 -8.37 -11.03
CA GLY A 145 5.49 -7.78 -9.69
C GLY A 145 5.65 -8.83 -8.59
N PHE A 146 4.99 -9.99 -8.73
CA PHE A 146 5.13 -11.10 -7.80
C PHE A 146 6.55 -11.69 -7.82
N LYS A 147 7.16 -11.85 -9.00
CA LYS A 147 8.57 -12.27 -9.13
C LYS A 147 9.51 -11.29 -8.46
N VAL A 148 9.30 -9.98 -8.63
CA VAL A 148 10.08 -8.95 -7.95
C VAL A 148 9.91 -9.04 -6.44
N PHE A 149 8.66 -9.12 -5.95
CA PHE A 149 8.36 -9.27 -4.52
C PHE A 149 9.10 -10.46 -3.90
N LYS A 150 9.13 -11.61 -4.58
CA LYS A 150 9.83 -12.80 -4.08
C LYS A 150 11.35 -12.61 -3.91
N GLN A 151 11.97 -11.68 -4.62
CA GLN A 151 13.40 -11.34 -4.43
C GLN A 151 13.62 -10.41 -3.24
N PHE A 152 12.61 -9.62 -2.88
CA PHE A 152 12.67 -8.61 -1.82
C PHE A 152 11.48 -8.69 -0.87
N PRO A 153 11.20 -9.85 -0.25
CA PRO A 153 9.92 -10.08 0.45
C PRO A 153 9.75 -9.25 1.73
N GLN A 154 10.82 -8.65 2.24
CA GLN A 154 10.77 -7.73 3.37
C GLN A 154 10.30 -6.32 2.95
N GLN A 155 10.41 -5.97 1.67
CA GLN A 155 10.11 -4.64 1.16
C GLN A 155 8.75 -4.62 0.44
N ILE A 156 8.17 -3.44 0.30
CA ILE A 156 7.00 -3.23 -0.57
C ILE A 156 7.48 -3.34 -2.03
N ALA A 157 6.74 -4.02 -2.90
CA ALA A 157 7.00 -4.00 -4.34
C ALA A 157 5.74 -3.59 -5.09
N GLY A 158 5.75 -2.47 -5.81
CA GLY A 158 4.53 -1.98 -6.44
C GLY A 158 4.76 -1.00 -7.58
N PHE A 159 3.65 -0.56 -8.17
CA PHE A 159 3.64 0.02 -9.51
C PHE A 159 3.39 1.55 -9.52
N VAL A 160 3.22 2.16 -8.35
CA VAL A 160 2.91 3.59 -8.24
C VAL A 160 3.88 4.26 -7.28
N ALA A 161 4.98 4.80 -7.83
CA ALA A 161 6.02 5.46 -7.06
C ALA A 161 5.70 6.93 -6.75
N ARG A 162 6.09 7.37 -5.55
CA ARG A 162 5.98 8.74 -5.04
C ARG A 162 7.21 9.07 -4.19
N GLY A 163 7.45 10.34 -3.94
CA GLY A 163 8.61 10.81 -3.20
C GLY A 163 8.25 11.67 -2.00
N HIS A 164 9.26 11.89 -1.16
CA HIS A 164 9.29 12.98 -0.20
C HIS A 164 10.57 13.78 -0.37
N TYR A 165 10.55 15.06 0.01
CA TYR A 165 11.77 15.88 0.10
C TYR A 165 11.64 16.87 1.27
N LEU A 166 12.78 17.31 1.81
CA LEU A 166 12.81 18.38 2.80
C LEU A 166 12.74 19.73 2.08
N ASP A 167 11.70 20.50 2.33
CA ASP A 167 11.62 21.88 1.88
C ASP A 167 12.50 22.77 2.77
N ALA A 168 13.56 23.32 2.18
CA ALA A 168 14.57 24.06 2.94
C ALA A 168 14.06 25.39 3.51
N GLU A 169 13.04 26.00 2.89
CA GLU A 169 12.49 27.29 3.32
C GLU A 169 11.61 27.13 4.57
N SER A 170 10.70 26.15 4.53
CA SER A 170 9.80 25.87 5.66
C SER A 170 10.39 24.89 6.68
N ASN A 171 11.48 24.20 6.35
CA ASN A 171 12.04 23.09 7.12
C ASN A 171 11.00 22.00 7.43
N THR A 172 10.15 21.69 6.45
CA THR A 172 9.11 20.65 6.55
C THR A 172 9.23 19.64 5.42
N TRP A 173 8.80 18.41 5.67
CA TRP A 173 8.74 17.36 4.65
C TRP A 173 7.57 17.60 3.70
N ARG A 174 7.82 17.42 2.40
CA ARG A 174 6.85 17.59 1.33
C ARG A 174 6.69 16.30 0.54
N TYR A 175 5.46 15.96 0.23
CA TYR A 175 5.07 14.85 -0.62
C TYR A 175 5.12 15.28 -2.08
N THR A 176 5.60 14.40 -2.96
CA THR A 176 5.71 14.70 -4.39
C THR A 176 5.34 13.52 -5.27
N ALA A 177 4.69 13.84 -6.39
CA ALA A 177 4.50 12.92 -7.50
C ALA A 177 5.56 13.04 -8.59
N LYS A 178 6.51 13.99 -8.46
CA LYS A 178 7.66 14.08 -9.37
C LYS A 178 8.54 12.84 -9.19
N PHE A 179 9.09 12.37 -10.31
CA PHE A 179 9.87 11.15 -10.36
C PHE A 179 11.33 11.46 -10.73
N ASP A 180 12.05 12.04 -9.77
CA ASP A 180 13.50 12.30 -9.76
C ASP A 180 14.24 11.41 -8.73
N GLY A 181 13.52 10.38 -8.29
CA GLY A 181 13.74 9.58 -7.09
C GLY A 181 12.38 9.19 -6.53
N TYR A 182 12.34 8.19 -5.65
CA TYR A 182 11.13 7.84 -4.92
C TYR A 182 11.50 7.31 -3.55
N SER A 183 10.53 7.35 -2.64
CA SER A 183 10.67 6.84 -1.28
C SER A 183 9.39 6.17 -0.79
N LEU A 184 8.36 6.17 -1.62
CA LEU A 184 7.03 5.68 -1.34
C LEU A 184 6.55 4.85 -2.53
N ILE A 185 5.90 3.73 -2.23
CA ILE A 185 5.07 3.00 -3.17
C ILE A 185 3.64 3.03 -2.64
N LEU A 186 2.71 3.58 -3.42
CA LEU A 186 1.30 3.61 -3.02
C LEU A 186 0.77 2.17 -3.00
N THR A 187 0.17 1.78 -1.88
CA THR A 187 -0.28 0.38 -1.71
C THR A 187 -1.50 0.03 -2.53
N GLY A 188 -2.12 1.00 -3.22
CA GLY A 188 -3.23 0.75 -4.14
C GLY A 188 -2.88 -0.16 -5.32
N ALA A 189 -1.59 -0.39 -5.60
CA ALA A 189 -1.14 -1.43 -6.52
C ALA A 189 0.24 -1.94 -6.08
N ALA A 190 0.28 -2.73 -5.01
CA ALA A 190 1.54 -3.22 -4.44
C ALA A 190 1.43 -4.59 -3.77
N PHE A 191 2.48 -5.38 -3.89
CA PHE A 191 2.74 -6.56 -3.09
C PHE A 191 3.32 -6.18 -1.72
N LEU A 192 2.76 -6.80 -0.70
CA LEU A 192 3.17 -6.77 0.69
C LEU A 192 3.31 -8.19 1.21
N HIS A 193 4.21 -8.39 2.16
CA HIS A 193 4.19 -9.59 2.99
C HIS A 193 3.02 -9.51 3.98
N ARG A 194 2.31 -10.63 4.23
CA ARG A 194 1.17 -10.68 5.17
C ARG A 194 1.52 -10.17 6.58
N ARG A 195 2.77 -10.34 7.01
CA ARG A 195 3.25 -9.80 8.30
C ARG A 195 3.16 -8.28 8.38
N TRP A 196 3.25 -7.57 7.27
CA TRP A 196 3.07 -6.11 7.29
C TRP A 196 1.64 -5.70 7.58
N LEU A 197 0.66 -6.52 7.20
CA LEU A 197 -0.75 -6.32 7.57
C LEU A 197 -0.93 -6.50 9.09
N GLU A 198 -0.33 -7.55 9.65
CA GLU A 198 -0.33 -7.81 11.10
C GLU A 198 0.39 -6.69 11.88
N ASN A 199 1.59 -6.32 11.45
CA ASN A 199 2.43 -5.32 12.10
C ASN A 199 1.87 -3.89 12.00
N PHE A 200 1.00 -3.61 11.02
CA PHE A 200 0.38 -2.30 10.87
C PHE A 200 -0.41 -1.88 12.12
N PHE A 201 -0.96 -2.84 12.85
CA PHE A 201 -1.72 -2.60 14.07
C PHE A 201 -0.93 -2.87 15.36
N ASN A 202 0.37 -3.18 15.26
CA ASN A 202 1.21 -3.46 16.41
C ASN A 202 1.77 -2.14 17.00
N PRO A 203 1.35 -1.73 18.22
CA PRO A 203 1.78 -0.47 18.82
C PRO A 203 3.27 -0.42 19.16
N GLY A 204 3.95 -1.56 19.22
CA GLY A 204 5.40 -1.62 19.42
C GLY A 204 6.22 -1.24 18.18
N ILE A 205 5.59 -1.15 17.01
CA ILE A 205 6.25 -0.82 15.73
C ILE A 205 5.58 0.39 15.08
N MET A 206 4.25 0.43 15.05
CA MET A 206 3.45 1.56 14.58
C MET A 206 3.05 2.42 15.77
N PRO A 207 3.56 3.66 15.91
CA PRO A 207 3.11 4.55 16.98
C PRO A 207 1.58 4.73 16.93
N PRO A 208 0.85 4.56 18.05
CA PRO A 208 -0.61 4.61 18.06
C PRO A 208 -1.19 5.89 17.44
N GLY A 209 -0.53 7.03 17.64
CA GLY A 209 -0.94 8.31 17.06
C GLY A 209 -0.95 8.33 15.52
N VAL A 210 -0.15 7.49 14.85
CA VAL A 210 -0.16 7.36 13.38
C VAL A 210 -1.48 6.72 12.93
N LEU A 211 -1.87 5.64 13.59
CA LEU A 211 -3.10 4.91 13.31
C LEU A 211 -4.34 5.78 13.60
N GLU A 212 -4.32 6.54 14.70
CA GLU A 212 -5.37 7.50 15.04
C GLU A 212 -5.50 8.59 13.97
N PHE A 213 -4.38 9.16 13.53
CA PHE A 213 -4.37 10.20 12.51
C PHE A 213 -4.94 9.71 11.17
N VAL A 214 -4.57 8.50 10.73
CA VAL A 214 -5.11 7.88 9.50
C VAL A 214 -6.64 7.72 9.59
N LYS A 215 -7.15 7.25 10.74
CA LYS A 215 -8.59 7.07 10.96
C LYS A 215 -9.35 8.39 10.94
N GLU A 216 -8.82 9.41 11.60
CA GLU A 216 -9.46 10.73 11.69
C GLU A 216 -9.51 11.43 10.31
N HIS A 217 -8.45 11.30 9.51
CA HIS A 217 -8.29 12.07 8.28
C HIS A 217 -8.68 11.33 7.00
N GLN A 218 -8.94 10.01 7.07
CA GLN A 218 -9.29 9.17 5.91
C GLN A 218 -8.30 9.34 4.75
N ASN A 219 -7.00 9.29 5.05
CA ASN A 219 -5.91 9.39 4.07
C ASN A 219 -4.62 8.80 4.67
N CYS A 220 -3.58 8.68 3.86
CA CYS A 220 -2.21 8.39 4.26
C CYS A 220 -1.96 7.03 4.91
N GLU A 221 -2.87 6.07 4.77
CA GLU A 221 -2.67 4.69 5.22
C GLU A 221 -1.51 4.03 4.48
N ASP A 222 -1.35 4.39 3.20
CA ASP A 222 -0.22 3.97 2.36
C ASP A 222 1.12 4.58 2.80
N ILE A 223 1.15 5.86 3.18
CA ILE A 223 2.32 6.53 3.75
C ILE A 223 2.68 5.85 5.08
N ALA A 224 1.70 5.60 5.95
CA ALA A 224 1.91 4.90 7.22
C ALA A 224 2.52 3.51 7.00
N MET A 225 2.03 2.76 5.99
CA MET A 225 2.60 1.45 5.63
C MET A 225 4.06 1.57 5.16
N ASN A 226 4.40 2.56 4.33
CA ASN A 226 5.79 2.78 3.91
C ASN A 226 6.69 3.19 5.10
N PHE A 227 6.18 4.01 6.04
CA PHE A 227 6.88 4.34 7.27
C PHE A 227 7.18 3.09 8.10
N LEU A 228 6.17 2.23 8.33
CA LEU A 228 6.32 0.99 9.06
C LEU A 228 7.40 0.09 8.47
N VAL A 229 7.33 -0.15 7.16
CA VAL A 229 8.28 -1.04 6.46
C VAL A 229 9.68 -0.43 6.44
N SER A 230 9.82 0.85 6.14
CA SER A 230 11.14 1.51 6.09
C SER A 230 11.75 1.63 7.49
N HIS A 231 10.95 1.94 8.51
CA HIS A 231 11.38 1.95 9.92
C HIS A 231 11.90 0.58 10.36
N THR A 232 11.20 -0.49 9.99
CA THR A 232 11.56 -1.85 10.41
C THR A 232 12.77 -2.38 9.64
N THR A 233 12.82 -2.18 8.33
CA THR A 233 13.82 -2.81 7.46
C THR A 233 15.04 -1.95 7.18
N LYS A 234 14.94 -0.63 7.39
CA LYS A 234 15.92 0.37 6.95
C LYS A 234 16.24 0.27 5.44
N ARG A 235 15.23 -0.08 4.64
CA ARG A 235 15.34 -0.27 3.19
C ARG A 235 14.23 0.50 2.47
N PRO A 236 14.49 0.99 1.25
CA PRO A 236 13.44 1.61 0.43
C PRO A 236 12.44 0.57 -0.08
N SER A 237 11.27 1.02 -0.51
CA SER A 237 10.34 0.20 -1.31
C SER A 237 10.92 -0.05 -2.71
N ASN A 238 10.37 -1.04 -3.44
CA ASN A 238 10.77 -1.40 -4.80
C ASN A 238 9.73 -0.92 -5.83
N PHE A 239 10.13 -0.02 -6.72
CA PHE A 239 9.30 0.39 -7.84
C PHE A 239 9.40 -0.61 -9.00
N VAL A 240 8.26 -1.16 -9.41
CA VAL A 240 8.11 -2.10 -10.51
C VAL A 240 7.59 -1.37 -11.75
N ASP A 241 8.34 -1.43 -12.84
CA ASP A 241 7.95 -0.91 -14.16
C ASP A 241 6.90 -1.84 -14.78
N GLY A 242 5.63 -1.49 -14.59
CA GLY A 242 4.48 -2.20 -15.12
C GLY A 242 3.31 -1.26 -15.37
N LYS A 243 2.33 -1.71 -16.17
CA LYS A 243 1.25 -0.85 -16.64
C LYS A 243 0.04 -0.86 -15.68
N VAL A 244 -0.16 0.25 -14.98
CA VAL A 244 -1.38 0.50 -14.20
C VAL A 244 -2.38 1.32 -15.02
N ASN A 245 -3.56 0.76 -15.27
CA ASN A 245 -4.66 1.48 -15.92
C ASN A 245 -5.65 1.97 -14.86
N VAL A 246 -5.99 3.24 -14.90
CA VAL A 246 -6.93 3.86 -13.95
C VAL A 246 -8.29 4.00 -14.61
N VAL A 247 -9.34 3.46 -14.00
CA VAL A 247 -10.73 3.75 -14.34
C VAL A 247 -11.11 5.05 -13.66
N ARG A 248 -11.04 6.17 -14.40
CA ARG A 248 -11.29 7.50 -13.82
C ARG A 248 -12.71 7.62 -13.28
N VAL A 249 -12.80 7.76 -11.96
CA VAL A 249 -14.02 8.11 -11.23
C VAL A 249 -13.67 9.06 -10.10
N PRO A 250 -14.64 9.86 -9.61
CA PRO A 250 -14.41 10.69 -8.43
C PRO A 250 -13.86 9.86 -7.26
N GLY A 251 -12.82 10.38 -6.62
CA GLY A 251 -12.14 9.72 -5.51
C GLY A 251 -11.55 10.70 -4.52
N ILE A 252 -10.97 10.15 -3.44
CA ILE A 252 -10.33 10.94 -2.36
C ILE A 252 -9.22 11.83 -2.92
N SER A 253 -8.54 11.40 -3.98
CA SER A 253 -7.47 12.15 -4.65
C SER A 253 -7.93 13.41 -5.39
N ASP A 254 -9.23 13.56 -5.66
CA ASP A 254 -9.77 14.74 -6.36
C ASP A 254 -10.06 15.92 -5.41
N GLY A 255 -9.97 15.70 -4.10
CA GLY A 255 -10.14 16.75 -3.10
C GLY A 255 -9.02 17.79 -3.18
N ALA A 256 -9.38 19.08 -3.10
CA ALA A 256 -8.43 20.20 -3.20
C ALA A 256 -7.28 20.13 -2.18
N ASP A 257 -7.54 19.56 -1.00
CA ASP A 257 -6.58 19.43 0.08
C ASP A 257 -5.82 18.10 0.10
N HIS A 258 -6.02 17.21 -0.89
CA HIS A 258 -5.47 15.86 -0.85
C HIS A 258 -3.93 15.83 -0.71
N TYR A 259 -3.23 16.63 -1.52
CA TYR A 259 -1.76 16.72 -1.46
C TYR A 259 -1.27 17.44 -0.21
N ASN A 260 -1.96 18.50 0.21
CA ASN A 260 -1.63 19.23 1.44
C ASN A 260 -1.74 18.31 2.65
N LEU A 261 -2.78 17.47 2.72
CA LEU A 261 -2.95 16.51 3.79
C LEU A 261 -1.83 15.46 3.79
N ARG A 262 -1.32 15.03 2.63
CA ARG A 262 -0.17 14.13 2.56
C ARG A 262 1.12 14.76 3.08
N ASP A 263 1.34 16.06 2.86
CA ASP A 263 2.44 16.80 3.51
C ASP A 263 2.29 16.78 5.04
N VAL A 264 1.08 17.03 5.53
CA VAL A 264 0.78 16.98 6.98
C VAL A 264 1.07 15.58 7.53
N CYS A 265 0.64 14.52 6.84
CA CYS A 265 0.92 13.15 7.24
C CYS A 265 2.42 12.85 7.35
N LEU A 266 3.23 13.26 6.36
CA LEU A 266 4.69 13.06 6.41
C LEU A 266 5.32 13.68 7.65
N ASN A 267 4.97 14.94 7.94
CA ASN A 267 5.54 15.64 9.09
C ASN A 267 5.02 15.05 10.41
N LYS A 268 3.71 14.77 10.51
CA LYS A 268 3.14 14.22 11.74
C LYS A 268 3.68 12.82 12.04
N PHE A 269 3.85 11.98 11.02
CA PHE A 269 4.40 10.65 11.22
C PHE A 269 5.89 10.73 11.57
N ALA A 270 6.66 11.60 10.93
CA ALA A 270 8.08 11.79 11.30
C ALA A 270 8.24 12.28 12.74
N GLU A 271 7.37 13.18 13.20
CA GLU A 271 7.31 13.61 14.61
C GLU A 271 7.04 12.43 15.54
N LEU A 272 6.01 11.61 15.25
CA LEU A 272 5.60 10.47 16.09
C LEU A 272 6.63 9.34 16.12
N TYR A 273 7.35 9.11 15.02
CA TYR A 273 8.48 8.17 14.97
C TYR A 273 9.78 8.77 15.54
N GLY A 274 9.84 10.08 15.78
CA GLY A 274 11.02 10.81 16.24
C GLY A 274 12.08 11.10 15.17
N TYR A 275 11.86 10.67 13.92
CA TYR A 275 12.72 10.93 12.77
C TYR A 275 11.98 10.58 11.46
N MET A 276 12.55 10.92 10.30
CA MET A 276 12.02 10.51 8.98
C MET A 276 12.51 9.10 8.61
N PRO A 277 11.66 8.05 8.60
CA PRO A 277 12.09 6.69 8.32
C PRO A 277 12.16 6.34 6.83
N LEU A 278 11.57 7.16 5.95
CA LEU A 278 11.50 6.86 4.52
C LEU A 278 12.88 6.93 3.87
N GLU A 279 13.25 5.86 3.18
CA GLU A 279 14.51 5.77 2.44
C GLU A 279 14.31 6.12 0.97
N ASN A 280 15.20 6.94 0.42
CA ASN A 280 15.16 7.31 -0.99
C ASN A 280 15.81 6.22 -1.87
N ALA A 281 15.12 5.84 -2.93
CA ALA A 281 15.61 5.03 -4.02
C ALA A 281 15.71 5.85 -5.31
N ARG A 282 16.75 5.56 -6.09
CA ARG A 282 16.99 6.16 -7.42
C ARG A 282 17.03 5.11 -8.51
N SER A 283 16.37 3.98 -8.27
CA SER A 283 16.38 2.86 -9.20
C SER A 283 15.06 2.12 -9.21
N TYR A 284 14.65 1.67 -10.40
CA TYR A 284 13.42 0.92 -10.59
C TYR A 284 13.71 -0.41 -11.28
N ILE A 285 12.80 -1.36 -11.07
CA ILE A 285 12.94 -2.72 -11.52
C ILE A 285 12.10 -2.91 -12.76
N LYS A 286 12.72 -3.31 -13.87
CA LYS A 286 11.99 -3.65 -15.10
C LYS A 286 12.32 -5.02 -15.64
N VAL A 287 11.37 -5.56 -16.41
CA VAL A 287 11.61 -6.72 -17.26
C VAL A 287 12.51 -6.33 -18.43
N LEU A 288 13.56 -7.12 -18.65
CA LEU A 288 14.14 -7.29 -19.98
C LEU A 288 13.58 -8.56 -20.61
N TYR A 289 12.95 -8.42 -21.77
CA TYR A 289 12.70 -9.56 -22.64
C TYR A 289 14.02 -9.89 -23.35
N ALA A 290 14.58 -11.07 -23.12
CA ALA A 290 15.75 -11.53 -23.87
C ALA A 290 15.45 -11.48 -25.38
N ARG A 291 16.31 -10.83 -26.17
CA ARG A 291 16.07 -10.49 -27.59
C ARG A 291 15.70 -11.67 -28.51
N ASN A 292 15.86 -12.93 -28.06
CA ASN A 292 15.59 -14.14 -28.83
C ASN A 292 14.72 -15.20 -28.09
N SER A 293 14.07 -14.89 -26.97
CA SER A 293 13.20 -15.88 -26.29
C SER A 293 11.74 -15.78 -26.77
N PRO A 294 11.10 -16.90 -27.16
CA PRO A 294 9.66 -16.90 -27.39
C PRO A 294 8.94 -16.52 -26.10
N LEU A 295 7.87 -15.73 -26.23
CA LEU A 295 7.06 -15.07 -25.19
C LEU A 295 6.43 -15.99 -24.12
N HIS A 296 6.84 -17.25 -24.01
CA HIS A 296 6.15 -18.28 -23.21
C HIS A 296 7.06 -19.19 -22.38
N THR A 297 8.31 -18.81 -22.13
CA THR A 297 9.15 -19.56 -21.18
C THR A 297 9.70 -18.62 -20.10
N ASP A 298 9.62 -19.05 -18.83
CA ASP A 298 10.16 -18.35 -17.65
C ASP A 298 11.66 -18.02 -17.75
N GLN A 299 12.35 -18.56 -18.77
CA GLN A 299 13.78 -18.41 -19.03
C GLN A 299 14.19 -17.09 -19.69
N GLY A 300 13.24 -16.18 -20.01
CA GLY A 300 13.52 -14.95 -20.75
C GLY A 300 13.36 -13.63 -20.00
N LEU A 301 13.02 -13.66 -18.70
CA LEU A 301 12.74 -12.47 -17.89
C LEU A 301 13.90 -12.20 -16.93
N GLU A 302 14.78 -11.27 -17.29
CA GLU A 302 15.82 -10.79 -16.39
C GLU A 302 15.30 -9.56 -15.63
N ILE A 303 15.44 -9.60 -14.30
CA ILE A 303 15.12 -8.48 -13.41
C ILE A 303 16.33 -7.56 -13.42
N VAL A 304 16.15 -6.35 -13.96
CA VAL A 304 17.22 -5.36 -14.00
C VAL A 304 16.82 -4.12 -13.24
N GLU A 305 17.73 -3.71 -12.37
CA GLU A 305 17.68 -2.43 -11.68
C GLU A 305 18.22 -1.32 -12.59
N LYS A 306 17.38 -0.34 -12.91
CA LYS A 306 17.75 0.82 -13.71
C LYS A 306 17.78 2.07 -12.84
N LYS A 307 18.85 2.86 -12.96
CA LYS A 307 18.90 4.21 -12.37
C LYS A 307 17.90 5.14 -13.05
N ILE A 308 17.27 5.98 -12.25
CA ILE A 308 16.39 7.10 -12.67
C ILE A 308 17.25 8.21 -13.24
#